data_AF-A0A2D4IYF5-F1
#
_entry.id   AF-A0A2D4IYF5-F1
#
_cell.length_a   1.000
_cell.length_b   1.000
_cell.length_c   1.000
_cell.angle_alpha   90.00
_cell.angle_beta   90.00
_cell.angle_gamma   90.00
#
_symmetry.space_group_name_H-M   'P 1'
#
loop_
_entity.id
_entity.type
_entity.pdbx_description
1 polymer ?
#
loop_
_entity_poly.entity_id
_entity_poly.type
_entity_poly.pdbx_seq_one_letter_code
_entity_poly.pdbx_strand_id
1 'polypeptide(L)'
;MDCHKYSIVFFWTKGNQILSALSVEEYKATLKIIKQAILATDLALYIKRRGEFFDLLRNNQFNLQDLYQKELFLAMLMTACDLSAITKPWPVQQRIAELVAAEFFDQGDKERQELNIEPTDLMNREKKNKIPSMQVGFIDAICLQLYEALTYISEACYPLLEGCRKNRQKWQTLSEEQENNLIIGESNQPKRN
;
A
#
# COMPACT_ATOMS: atom_id res chain seq x y z
N MET A 1 -4.19 4.57 13.97
CA MET A 1 -4.87 5.76 13.38
C MET A 1 -6.24 5.43 12.82
N ASP A 2 -6.50 4.21 12.35
CA ASP A 2 -7.73 3.90 11.59
C ASP A 2 -9.00 3.86 12.42
N CYS A 3 -8.91 3.53 13.72
CA CYS A 3 -10.01 3.75 14.67
C CYS A 3 -10.41 5.23 14.79
N HIS A 4 -9.46 6.16 14.63
CA HIS A 4 -9.75 7.60 14.64
C HIS A 4 -10.43 8.04 13.34
N LYS A 5 -10.02 7.50 12.18
CA LYS A 5 -10.70 7.71 10.89
C LYS A 5 -12.17 7.24 10.94
N TYR A 6 -12.44 6.10 11.56
CA TYR A 6 -13.81 5.61 11.78
C TYR A 6 -14.64 6.58 12.65
N SER A 7 -14.07 7.08 13.75
CA SER A 7 -14.74 8.07 14.61
C SER A 7 -15.05 9.38 13.87
N ILE A 8 -14.16 9.81 12.96
CA ILE A 8 -14.40 10.98 12.10
C ILE A 8 -15.59 10.72 11.17
N VAL A 9 -15.64 9.59 10.47
CA VAL A 9 -16.79 9.24 9.59
C VAL A 9 -18.10 9.26 10.37
N PHE A 10 -18.12 8.74 11.60
CA PHE A 10 -19.29 8.78 12.46
C PHE A 10 -19.71 10.22 12.82
N PHE A 11 -18.75 11.10 13.10
CA PHE A 11 -19.02 12.49 13.48
C PHE A 11 -19.55 13.34 12.31
N TRP A 12 -19.10 13.09 11.09
CA TRP A 12 -19.53 13.80 9.87
C TRP A 12 -20.99 13.53 9.45
N THR A 13 -21.69 12.58 10.09
CA THR A 13 -23.09 12.26 9.78
C THR A 13 -24.11 13.28 10.31
N LYS A 14 -23.72 14.19 11.23
CA LYS A 14 -24.64 15.24 11.73
C LYS A 14 -24.90 16.28 10.63
N GLY A 15 -26.09 16.22 10.03
CA GLY A 15 -26.51 17.08 8.91
C GLY A 15 -26.35 16.45 7.52
N ASN A 16 -25.65 15.30 7.42
CA ASN A 16 -25.39 14.57 6.18
C ASN A 16 -25.77 13.09 6.32
N GLN A 17 -26.99 12.80 6.76
CA GLN A 17 -27.44 11.43 7.05
C GLN A 17 -27.84 10.67 5.77
N ILE A 18 -26.85 10.39 4.91
CA ILE A 18 -27.03 9.67 3.63
C ILE A 18 -27.58 8.24 3.81
N LEU A 19 -27.47 7.67 5.01
CA LEU A 19 -27.97 6.34 5.36
C LEU A 19 -29.34 6.36 6.07
N SER A 20 -29.99 7.52 6.18
CA SER A 20 -31.25 7.69 6.94
C SER A 20 -32.43 6.90 6.37
N ALA A 21 -32.40 6.57 5.08
CA ALA A 21 -33.45 5.78 4.42
C ALA A 21 -33.36 4.27 4.67
N LEU A 22 -32.28 3.79 5.31
CA LEU A 22 -32.09 2.37 5.61
C LEU A 22 -32.91 1.94 6.82
N SER A 23 -33.32 0.67 6.84
CA SER A 23 -33.82 0.05 8.07
C SER A 23 -32.75 0.02 9.16
N VAL A 24 -33.14 -0.17 10.41
CA VAL A 24 -32.20 -0.20 11.54
C VAL A 24 -31.19 -1.35 11.38
N GLU A 25 -31.63 -2.47 10.84
CA GLU A 25 -30.84 -3.67 10.56
C GLU A 25 -29.82 -3.39 9.45
N GLU A 26 -30.25 -2.82 8.33
CA GLU A 26 -29.39 -2.43 7.20
C GLU A 26 -28.38 -1.37 7.62
N TYR A 27 -28.80 -0.37 8.40
CA TYR A 27 -27.92 0.67 8.91
C TYR A 27 -26.78 0.08 9.75
N LYS A 28 -27.10 -0.83 10.68
CA LYS A 28 -26.09 -1.52 11.51
C LYS A 28 -25.16 -2.38 10.66
N ALA A 29 -25.70 -3.11 9.67
CA ALA A 29 -24.90 -3.94 8.77
C ALA A 29 -23.94 -3.09 7.92
N THR A 30 -24.43 -2.00 7.33
CA THR A 30 -23.62 -1.07 6.54
C THR A 30 -22.53 -0.43 7.39
N LEU A 31 -22.83 0.01 8.61
CA LEU A 31 -21.81 0.54 9.52
C LEU A 31 -20.75 -0.50 9.88
N LYS A 32 -21.13 -1.76 10.05
CA LYS A 32 -20.17 -2.86 10.28
C LYS A 32 -19.23 -3.02 9.10
N ILE A 33 -19.75 -3.01 7.87
CA ILE A 33 -18.94 -3.11 6.64
C ILE A 33 -17.99 -1.91 6.52
N ILE A 34 -18.48 -0.68 6.73
CA ILE A 34 -17.66 0.54 6.70
C ILE A 34 -16.54 0.45 7.73
N LYS A 35 -16.85 0.02 8.96
CA LYS A 35 -15.85 -0.18 10.02
C LYS A 35 -14.79 -1.17 9.61
N GLN A 36 -15.19 -2.33 9.09
CA GLN A 36 -14.25 -3.37 8.65
C GLN A 36 -13.39 -2.90 7.48
N ALA A 37 -13.97 -2.17 6.53
CA ALA A 37 -13.25 -1.62 5.39
C ALA A 37 -12.19 -0.59 5.80
N ILE A 38 -12.50 0.29 6.75
CA ILE A 38 -11.55 1.27 7.29
C ILE A 38 -10.42 0.58 8.06
N LEU A 39 -10.75 -0.43 8.87
CA LEU A 39 -9.71 -1.17 9.60
C LEU A 39 -8.81 -1.97 8.63
N ALA A 40 -9.36 -2.45 7.50
CA ALA A 40 -8.60 -3.19 6.50
C ALA A 40 -7.56 -2.37 5.73
N THR A 41 -7.58 -1.03 5.82
CA THR A 41 -6.52 -0.19 5.26
C THR A 41 -5.24 -0.22 6.09
N ASP A 42 -5.27 -0.80 7.30
CA ASP A 42 -4.06 -1.02 8.10
C ASP A 42 -3.24 -2.16 7.48
N LEU A 43 -2.05 -1.82 6.98
CA LEU A 43 -1.16 -2.78 6.32
C LEU A 43 -0.68 -3.89 7.27
N ALA A 44 -0.65 -3.66 8.58
CA ALA A 44 -0.33 -4.71 9.56
C ALA A 44 -1.42 -5.79 9.59
N LEU A 45 -2.69 -5.39 9.49
CA LEU A 45 -3.82 -6.32 9.40
C LEU A 45 -3.81 -7.07 8.06
N TYR A 46 -3.46 -6.40 6.96
CA TYR A 46 -3.23 -7.06 5.68
C TYR A 46 -2.15 -8.16 5.81
N ILE A 47 -0.96 -7.83 6.34
CA ILE A 47 0.14 -8.79 6.51
C ILE A 47 -0.28 -9.99 7.36
N LYS A 48 -1.06 -9.76 8.42
CA LYS A 48 -1.56 -10.81 9.30
C LYS A 48 -2.54 -11.77 8.61
N ARG A 49 -3.39 -11.25 7.72
CA ARG A 49 -4.53 -12.00 7.13
C ARG A 49 -4.28 -12.51 5.71
N ARG A 50 -3.33 -11.94 4.97
CA ARG A 50 -3.09 -12.27 3.55
C ARG A 50 -2.70 -13.74 3.31
N GLY A 51 -2.00 -14.37 4.25
CA GLY A 51 -1.56 -15.76 4.12
C GLY A 51 -2.74 -16.71 3.97
N GLU A 52 -3.72 -16.60 4.88
CA GLU A 52 -4.98 -17.35 4.83
C GLU A 52 -5.71 -17.15 3.50
N PHE A 53 -5.80 -15.90 3.03
CA PHE A 53 -6.46 -15.58 1.76
C PHE A 53 -5.77 -16.25 0.57
N PHE A 54 -4.43 -16.15 0.49
CA PHE A 54 -3.66 -16.76 -0.59
C PHE A 54 -3.70 -18.29 -0.54
N ASP A 55 -3.73 -18.89 0.64
CA ASP A 55 -3.84 -20.34 0.80
C ASP A 55 -5.23 -20.85 0.36
N LEU A 56 -6.30 -20.13 0.68
CA LEU A 56 -7.65 -20.44 0.18
C LEU A 56 -7.72 -20.43 -1.35
N LEU A 57 -7.06 -19.46 -1.99
CA LEU A 57 -7.00 -19.39 -3.46
C LEU A 57 -6.14 -20.50 -4.04
N ARG A 58 -4.94 -20.74 -3.49
CA ARG A 58 -4.02 -21.79 -3.96
C ARG A 58 -4.67 -23.17 -3.91
N ASN A 59 -5.49 -23.43 -2.89
CA ASN A 59 -6.17 -24.71 -2.70
C ASN A 59 -7.52 -24.80 -3.43
N ASN A 60 -7.93 -23.78 -4.20
CA ASN A 60 -9.26 -23.68 -4.83
C ASN A 60 -10.43 -23.82 -3.83
N GLN A 61 -10.25 -23.31 -2.61
CA GLN A 61 -11.24 -23.39 -1.52
C GLN A 61 -11.97 -22.06 -1.28
N PHE A 62 -11.64 -21.03 -2.06
CA PHE A 62 -12.24 -19.71 -1.94
C PHE A 62 -13.70 -19.71 -2.40
N ASN A 63 -14.60 -19.24 -1.54
CA ASN A 63 -16.04 -19.18 -1.76
C ASN A 63 -16.63 -17.85 -1.25
N LEU A 64 -17.13 -17.02 -2.16
CA LEU A 64 -17.76 -15.72 -1.85
C LEU A 64 -19.11 -15.83 -1.11
N GLN A 65 -19.72 -17.01 -1.07
CA GLN A 65 -20.96 -17.23 -0.30
C GLN A 65 -20.68 -17.44 1.19
N ASP A 66 -19.44 -17.81 1.55
CA ASP A 66 -19.02 -17.85 2.94
C ASP A 66 -18.83 -16.43 3.46
N LEU A 67 -19.56 -16.06 4.52
CA LEU A 67 -19.55 -14.70 5.07
C LEU A 67 -18.17 -14.26 5.57
N TYR A 68 -17.40 -15.21 6.13
CA TYR A 68 -16.06 -14.92 6.64
C TYR A 68 -15.06 -14.76 5.49
N GLN A 69 -15.10 -15.62 4.49
CA GLN A 69 -14.24 -15.48 3.31
C GLN A 69 -14.58 -14.23 2.49
N LYS A 70 -15.86 -13.86 2.43
CA LYS A 70 -16.32 -12.59 1.84
C LYS A 70 -15.76 -11.40 2.60
N GLU A 71 -15.79 -11.42 3.93
CA GLU A 71 -15.18 -10.37 4.75
C GLU A 71 -13.67 -10.27 4.51
N LEU A 72 -12.96 -11.41 4.45
CA LEU A 72 -11.55 -11.46 4.16
C LEU A 72 -11.23 -10.89 2.77
N PHE A 73 -12.02 -11.25 1.75
CA PHE A 73 -11.90 -10.71 0.40
C PHE A 73 -12.12 -9.20 0.36
N LEU A 74 -13.16 -8.68 1.02
CA LEU A 74 -13.41 -7.24 1.10
C LEU A 74 -12.25 -6.50 1.78
N ALA A 75 -11.62 -7.09 2.79
CA ALA A 75 -10.43 -6.52 3.41
C ALA A 75 -9.25 -6.44 2.42
N MET A 76 -8.98 -7.52 1.68
CA MET A 76 -7.93 -7.53 0.65
C MET A 76 -8.21 -6.52 -0.47
N LEU A 77 -9.48 -6.39 -0.89
CA LEU A 77 -9.90 -5.44 -1.89
C LEU A 77 -9.68 -3.99 -1.42
N MET A 78 -9.98 -3.68 -0.17
CA MET A 78 -9.72 -2.37 0.42
C MET A 78 -8.22 -2.03 0.41
N THR A 79 -7.36 -2.98 0.79
CA THR A 79 -5.90 -2.79 0.68
C THR A 79 -5.46 -2.54 -0.77
N ALA A 80 -6.03 -3.27 -1.74
CA ALA A 80 -5.69 -3.06 -3.15
C ALA A 80 -6.13 -1.67 -3.65
N CYS A 81 -7.28 -1.16 -3.20
CA CYS A 81 -7.70 0.20 -3.49
C CYS A 81 -6.74 1.24 -2.89
N ASP A 82 -6.34 1.06 -1.63
CA ASP A 82 -5.43 1.93 -0.91
C ASP A 82 -4.04 1.99 -1.58
N LEU A 83 -3.56 0.84 -2.06
CA LEU A 83 -2.28 0.72 -2.76
C LEU A 83 -2.37 0.97 -4.27
N SER A 84 -3.51 1.42 -4.80
CA SER A 84 -3.74 1.50 -6.25
C SER A 84 -2.84 2.52 -6.97
N ALA A 85 -2.19 3.43 -6.24
CA ALA A 85 -1.17 4.33 -6.79
C ALA A 85 -0.05 3.58 -7.52
N ILE A 86 0.34 2.40 -7.04
CA ILE A 86 1.40 1.57 -7.63
C ILE A 86 1.04 1.00 -9.00
N THR A 87 -0.24 1.07 -9.38
CA THR A 87 -0.78 0.54 -10.64
C THR A 87 -0.95 1.62 -11.71
N LYS A 88 -0.77 2.90 -11.36
CA LYS A 88 -1.02 4.03 -12.26
C LYS A 88 0.05 4.13 -13.34
N PRO A 89 -0.22 4.85 -14.46
CA PRO A 89 0.82 5.14 -15.44
C PRO A 89 2.06 5.76 -14.82
N TRP A 90 3.24 5.43 -15.34
CA TRP A 90 4.54 5.76 -14.75
C TRP A 90 4.68 7.23 -14.26
N PRO A 91 4.32 8.27 -15.04
CA PRO A 91 4.47 9.66 -14.58
C PRO A 91 3.64 9.98 -13.33
N VAL A 92 2.48 9.33 -13.19
CA VAL A 92 1.61 9.49 -12.02
C VAL A 92 2.16 8.71 -10.84
N GLN A 93 2.59 7.47 -11.05
CA GLN A 93 3.16 6.65 -9.99
C GLN A 93 4.43 7.32 -9.43
N GLN A 94 5.33 7.79 -10.29
CA GLN A 94 6.57 8.43 -9.87
C GLN A 94 6.29 9.65 -8.99
N ARG A 95 5.36 10.52 -9.42
CA ARG A 95 4.94 11.69 -8.63
C ARG A 95 4.36 11.30 -7.27
N ILE A 96 3.53 10.26 -7.20
CA ILE A 96 2.97 9.81 -5.93
C ILE A 96 4.07 9.24 -5.02
N ALA A 97 5.02 8.47 -5.55
CA ALA A 97 6.15 7.97 -4.78
C ALA A 97 7.03 9.09 -4.21
N GLU A 98 7.22 10.18 -4.96
CA GLU A 98 7.94 11.36 -4.48
C GLU A 98 7.19 12.07 -3.34
N LEU A 99 5.85 12.18 -3.42
CA LEU A 99 5.03 12.76 -2.35
C LEU A 99 5.07 11.90 -1.08
N VAL A 100 4.94 10.58 -1.23
CA VAL A 100 5.01 9.63 -0.11
C VAL A 100 6.40 9.68 0.55
N ALA A 101 7.47 9.73 -0.25
CA ALA A 101 8.81 9.88 0.29
C ALA A 101 9.00 11.21 1.02
N ALA A 102 8.48 12.32 0.48
CA ALA A 102 8.53 13.62 1.13
C ALA A 102 7.83 13.61 2.50
N GLU A 103 6.65 12.98 2.59
CA GLU A 103 5.93 12.84 3.87
C GLU A 103 6.73 12.02 4.89
N PHE A 104 7.33 10.90 4.48
CA PHE A 104 8.19 10.10 5.37
C PHE A 104 9.42 10.86 5.84
N PHE A 105 10.03 11.66 4.97
CA PHE A 105 11.18 12.49 5.31
C PHE A 105 10.79 13.60 6.30
N ASP A 106 9.67 14.27 6.06
CA ASP A 106 9.19 15.32 6.96
C ASP A 106 8.84 14.76 8.35
N GLN A 107 8.33 13.52 8.41
CA GLN A 107 8.13 12.82 9.69
C GLN A 107 9.47 12.49 10.37
N GLY A 108 10.43 11.91 9.64
CA GLY A 108 11.75 11.60 10.18
C GLY A 108 12.49 12.83 10.69
N ASP A 109 12.39 13.94 9.98
CA ASP A 109 12.98 15.22 10.36
C ASP A 109 12.36 15.73 11.69
N LYS A 110 11.04 15.61 11.86
CA LYS A 110 10.36 15.95 13.13
C LYS A 110 10.78 15.04 14.28
N GLU A 111 10.82 13.73 14.08
CA GLU A 111 11.22 12.76 15.12
C GLU A 111 12.67 13.00 15.57
N ARG A 112 13.57 13.33 14.63
CA ARG A 112 14.95 13.71 14.95
C ARG A 112 15.02 15.01 15.75
N GLN A 113 14.30 16.04 15.33
CA GLN A 113 14.36 17.38 15.95
C GLN A 113 13.68 17.43 17.32
N GLU A 114 12.52 16.80 17.45
CA GLU A 114 11.67 16.93 18.64
C GLU A 114 11.92 15.82 19.67
N LEU A 115 12.28 14.62 19.23
CA LEU A 115 12.39 13.43 20.08
C LEU A 115 13.81 12.86 20.18
N ASN A 116 14.75 13.41 19.40
CA ASN A 116 16.14 12.94 19.30
C ASN A 116 16.24 11.45 18.93
N ILE A 117 15.29 10.97 18.11
CA ILE A 117 15.24 9.60 17.58
C ILE A 117 15.93 9.56 16.22
N GLU A 118 16.76 8.56 15.98
CA GLU A 118 17.38 8.36 14.67
C GLU A 118 16.33 7.83 13.66
N PRO A 119 16.08 8.53 12.54
CA PRO A 119 15.09 8.10 11.55
C PRO A 119 15.51 6.81 10.87
N THR A 120 14.53 5.95 10.60
CA THR A 120 14.75 4.75 9.78
C THR A 120 15.21 5.11 8.36
N ASP A 121 15.78 4.15 7.63
CA ASP A 121 16.24 4.36 6.24
C ASP A 121 15.15 4.91 5.32
N LEU A 122 13.88 4.56 5.57
CA LEU A 122 12.72 5.06 4.82
C LEU A 122 12.42 6.53 5.09
N MET A 123 12.73 7.01 6.30
CA MET A 123 12.41 8.34 6.79
C MET A 123 13.62 9.29 6.77
N ASN A 124 14.80 8.79 6.39
CA ASN A 124 16.00 9.61 6.27
C ASN A 124 16.13 10.19 4.84
N ARG A 125 15.94 11.52 4.71
CA ARG A 125 16.09 12.24 3.42
C ARG A 125 17.45 12.07 2.74
N GLU A 126 18.49 11.78 3.50
CA GLU A 126 19.85 11.56 2.99
C GLU A 126 19.95 10.25 2.19
N LYS A 127 19.00 9.32 2.39
CA LYS A 127 18.93 8.02 1.71
C LYS A 127 17.94 8.05 0.54
N LYS A 128 17.70 9.21 -0.07
CA LYS A 128 16.81 9.37 -1.25
C LYS A 128 17.21 8.47 -2.43
N ASN A 129 18.50 8.17 -2.58
CA ASN A 129 19.01 7.22 -3.56
C ASN A 129 18.60 5.76 -3.31
N LYS A 130 18.00 5.43 -2.16
CA LYS A 130 17.44 4.10 -1.92
C LYS A 130 15.97 3.98 -2.33
N ILE A 131 15.29 5.07 -2.70
CA ILE A 131 13.87 5.03 -3.06
C ILE A 131 13.56 3.97 -4.12
N PRO A 132 14.32 3.85 -5.23
CA PRO A 132 14.01 2.84 -6.24
C PRO A 132 14.06 1.40 -5.73
N SER A 133 15.13 1.00 -5.04
CA SER A 133 15.26 -0.35 -4.48
C SER A 133 14.19 -0.64 -3.43
N MET A 134 13.82 0.36 -2.64
CA MET A 134 12.73 0.25 -1.67
C MET A 134 11.36 0.07 -2.32
N GLN A 135 11.09 0.77 -3.43
CA GLN A 135 9.85 0.60 -4.19
C GLN A 135 9.77 -0.80 -4.82
N VAL A 136 10.89 -1.34 -5.36
CA VAL A 136 10.94 -2.73 -5.83
C VAL A 136 10.61 -3.70 -4.69
N GLY A 137 11.27 -3.56 -3.54
CA GLY A 137 11.04 -4.41 -2.38
C GLY A 137 9.59 -4.34 -1.87
N PHE A 138 9.00 -3.13 -1.86
CA PHE A 138 7.60 -2.94 -1.48
C PHE A 138 6.64 -3.63 -2.47
N ILE A 139 6.89 -3.47 -3.78
CA ILE A 139 6.06 -4.11 -4.81
C ILE A 139 6.09 -5.63 -4.66
N ASP A 140 7.29 -6.20 -4.48
CA ASP A 140 7.48 -7.65 -4.36
C ASP A 140 6.89 -8.23 -3.08
N ALA A 141 7.14 -7.56 -1.96
CA ALA A 141 6.73 -8.05 -0.65
C ALA A 141 5.22 -7.87 -0.41
N ILE A 142 4.61 -6.81 -0.95
CA ILE A 142 3.26 -6.38 -0.58
C ILE A 142 2.28 -6.44 -1.75
N CYS A 143 2.63 -5.87 -2.90
CA CYS A 143 1.65 -5.53 -3.94
C CYS A 143 1.38 -6.65 -4.94
N LEU A 144 2.42 -7.32 -5.45
CA LEU A 144 2.27 -8.27 -6.57
C LEU A 144 1.30 -9.40 -6.23
N GLN A 145 1.53 -10.11 -5.13
CA GLN A 145 0.70 -11.24 -4.72
C GLN A 145 -0.77 -10.85 -4.53
N LEU A 146 -1.03 -9.63 -4.04
CA LEU A 146 -2.38 -9.10 -3.88
C LEU A 146 -3.07 -8.91 -5.24
N TYR A 147 -2.41 -8.26 -6.20
CA TYR A 147 -3.01 -8.04 -7.52
C TYR A 147 -3.10 -9.32 -8.37
N GLU A 148 -2.19 -10.27 -8.18
CA GLU A 148 -2.29 -11.61 -8.77
C GLU A 148 -3.51 -12.37 -8.23
N ALA A 149 -3.71 -12.36 -6.91
CA ALA A 149 -4.88 -12.95 -6.28
C ALA A 149 -6.19 -12.32 -6.75
N LEU A 150 -6.25 -10.97 -6.87
CA LEU A 150 -7.44 -10.29 -7.38
C LEU A 150 -7.72 -10.61 -8.85
N THR A 151 -6.68 -10.71 -9.67
CA THR A 151 -6.81 -11.09 -11.09
C THR A 151 -7.26 -12.53 -11.24
N TYR A 152 -6.81 -13.43 -10.36
CA TYR A 152 -7.26 -14.82 -10.32
C TYR A 152 -8.75 -14.93 -9.98
N ILE A 153 -9.26 -14.09 -9.07
CA ILE A 153 -10.70 -14.05 -8.73
C ILE A 153 -11.52 -13.40 -9.87
N SER A 154 -10.99 -12.35 -10.50
CA SER A 154 -11.65 -11.64 -11.58
C SER A 154 -10.64 -11.09 -12.58
N GLU A 155 -10.69 -11.59 -13.81
CA GLU A 155 -9.81 -11.14 -14.91
C GLU A 155 -9.95 -9.64 -15.22
N ALA A 156 -11.09 -9.03 -14.86
CA ALA A 156 -11.30 -7.59 -15.00
C ALA A 156 -10.31 -6.75 -14.16
N CYS A 157 -9.68 -7.34 -13.14
CA CYS A 157 -8.65 -6.70 -12.33
C CYS A 157 -7.24 -6.75 -12.97
N TYR A 158 -7.05 -7.46 -14.09
CA TYR A 158 -5.76 -7.60 -14.76
C TYR A 158 -5.02 -6.27 -15.02
N PRO A 159 -5.67 -5.16 -15.42
CA PRO A 159 -4.97 -3.88 -15.62
C PRO A 159 -4.23 -3.36 -14.39
N LEU A 160 -4.70 -3.70 -13.18
CA LEU A 160 -4.03 -3.33 -11.93
C LEU A 160 -2.71 -4.10 -11.76
N LEU A 161 -2.75 -5.41 -12.03
CA LEU A 161 -1.56 -6.27 -12.00
C LEU A 161 -0.55 -5.86 -13.08
N GLU A 162 -1.03 -5.59 -14.30
CA GLU A 162 -0.18 -5.14 -15.40
C GLU A 162 0.50 -3.81 -15.07
N GLY A 163 -0.24 -2.83 -14.54
CA GLY A 163 0.31 -1.55 -14.10
C GLY A 163 1.35 -1.71 -13.00
N CYS A 164 1.08 -2.57 -12.00
CA CYS A 164 2.00 -2.90 -10.93
C CYS A 164 3.32 -3.48 -11.47
N ARG A 165 3.26 -4.46 -12.38
CA ARG A 165 4.43 -5.08 -13.01
C ARG A 165 5.24 -4.08 -13.85
N LYS A 166 4.58 -3.22 -14.64
CA LYS A 166 5.25 -2.16 -15.41
C LYS A 166 6.01 -1.19 -14.51
N ASN A 167 5.40 -0.74 -13.42
CA ASN A 167 6.06 0.17 -12.49
C ASN A 167 7.20 -0.51 -11.73
N ARG A 168 7.06 -1.80 -11.37
CA ARG A 168 8.16 -2.58 -10.81
C ARG A 168 9.38 -2.58 -11.73
N GLN A 169 9.17 -2.82 -13.02
CA GLN A 169 10.25 -2.82 -14.00
C GLN A 169 10.92 -1.44 -14.08
N LYS A 170 10.13 -0.36 -14.09
CA LYS A 170 10.68 1.01 -14.09
C LYS A 170 11.51 1.31 -12.85
N TRP A 171 11.05 0.94 -11.66
CA TRP A 171 11.82 1.10 -10.43
C TRP A 171 13.09 0.25 -10.42
N GLN A 172 13.03 -0.97 -10.95
CA GLN A 172 14.19 -1.84 -11.09
C GLN A 172 15.27 -1.19 -11.97
N THR A 173 14.89 -0.68 -13.15
CA THR A 173 15.82 0.04 -14.04
C THR A 173 16.46 1.24 -13.34
N LEU A 174 15.67 2.05 -12.62
CA LEU A 174 16.20 3.19 -11.86
C LEU A 174 17.15 2.77 -10.73
N SER A 175 16.88 1.64 -10.07
CA SER A 175 17.76 1.09 -9.02
C SER A 175 19.11 0.70 -9.61
N GLU A 176 19.10 -0.02 -10.73
CA GLU A 176 20.32 -0.47 -11.43
C GLU A 176 21.13 0.71 -11.97
N GLU A 177 20.47 1.72 -12.54
CA GLU A 177 21.14 2.95 -13.00
C GLU A 177 21.84 3.69 -11.85
N GLN A 178 21.21 3.75 -10.68
CA GLN A 178 21.80 4.39 -9.50
C GLN A 178 22.99 3.60 -8.94
N GLU A 179 22.90 2.28 -8.88
CA GLU A 179 24.01 1.41 -8.48
C GLU A 179 25.20 1.54 -9.43
N ASN A 180 24.96 1.51 -10.75
CA ASN A 180 26.01 1.67 -11.75
C ASN A 180 26.71 3.04 -11.66
N ASN A 181 25.96 4.11 -11.42
CA ASN A 181 26.53 5.45 -11.26
C ASN A 181 27.40 5.57 -10.00
N LEU A 182 27.05 4.88 -8.92
CA LEU A 182 27.87 4.84 -7.69
C LEU A 182 29.20 4.11 -7.94
N ILE A 183 29.15 2.96 -8.64
CA ILE A 183 30.35 2.17 -8.97
C ILE A 183 31.31 2.96 -9.88
N ILE A 184 30.79 3.67 -10.88
CA ILE A 184 31.59 4.52 -11.78
C ILE A 184 32.14 5.76 -11.03
N GLY A 185 31.39 6.30 -10.07
CA GLY A 185 31.82 7.42 -9.23
C GLY A 185 32.97 7.05 -8.27
N GLU A 186 32.92 5.86 -7.67
CA GLU A 186 33.97 5.37 -6.77
C GLU A 186 35.27 4.98 -7.52
N SER A 187 35.15 4.44 -8.73
CA SER A 187 36.30 4.08 -9.58
C SER A 187 37.05 5.29 -10.17
N ASN A 188 36.44 6.48 -10.15
CA ASN A 188 37.07 7.74 -10.59
C ASN A 188 37.69 8.56 -9.45
N GLN A 189 37.71 8.08 -8.21
CA GLN A 189 38.42 8.78 -7.14
C GLN A 189 39.95 8.58 -7.29
N PRO A 190 40.75 9.67 -7.34
CA PRO A 190 42.20 9.54 -7.40
C PRO A 190 42.70 8.87 -6.12
N LYS A 191 43.48 7.80 -6.28
CA LYS A 191 44.18 7.14 -5.16
C LYS A 191 44.96 8.23 -4.41
N ARG A 192 44.55 8.53 -3.17
CA ARG A 192 45.33 9.34 -2.25
C ARG A 192 46.60 8.54 -1.95
N ASN A 193 47.68 8.90 -2.63
CA ASN A 193 49.04 8.50 -2.28
C ASN A 193 49.51 9.28 -1.06
#